data_AF-A0A667ZMB5-F1
#
_entry.id   AF-A0A667ZMB5-F1
#
_cell.length_a   1.000
_cell.length_b   1.000
_cell.length_c   1.000
_cell.angle_alpha   90.00
_cell.angle_beta   90.00
_cell.angle_gamma   90.00
#
_symmetry.space_group_name_H-M   'P 1'
#
loop_
_entity.id
_entity.type
_entity.pdbx_description
1 polymer ?
#
loop_
_entity_poly.entity_id
_entity_poly.type
_entity_poly.pdbx_seq_one_letter_code
_entity_poly.pdbx_strand_id
1 'polypeptide(L)'
;MNSKVKQIHVLNMQVYCNRILKRILIIPHLDVGNKVTIVYPERLLGEIAFQLDRRILAHVFQGQKRLYGFTLPNIQDKIIQVSTQPLTGRVDGGYRLHLSQRYADLMDSLKQFGYSPTLHPTFGEFIINSYGILTERPASQTSQDIDLSDPDVLRQVINSTAPEKLLKDLLILLSCLCYMAKNDGKPLFYW
;
A
#
# COMPACT_ATOMS: atom_id res chain seq x y z
N MET A 1 26.41 -19.29 11.10
CA MET A 1 26.11 -19.52 9.65
C MET A 1 24.88 -18.71 9.17
N ASN A 2 24.71 -17.44 9.55
CA ASN A 2 23.46 -16.71 9.26
C ASN A 2 23.58 -15.24 8.79
N SER A 3 24.79 -14.76 8.44
CA SER A 3 24.96 -13.39 7.89
C SER A 3 25.09 -13.32 6.37
N LYS A 4 25.59 -14.37 5.70
CA LYS A 4 25.78 -14.34 4.24
C LYS A 4 24.47 -14.47 3.45
N VAL A 5 23.46 -15.14 3.98
CA VAL A 5 22.17 -15.35 3.27
C VAL A 5 21.33 -14.06 3.22
N LYS A 6 21.37 -13.22 4.26
CA LYS A 6 20.68 -11.92 4.26
C LYS A 6 21.28 -10.92 3.27
N GLN A 7 22.62 -10.91 3.09
CA GLN A 7 23.27 -10.03 2.12
C GLN A 7 22.97 -10.39 0.66
N ILE A 8 22.82 -11.69 0.35
CA ILE A 8 22.52 -12.16 -1.02
C ILE A 8 21.09 -11.78 -1.45
N HIS A 9 20.12 -11.75 -0.52
CA HIS A 9 18.76 -11.29 -0.83
C HIS A 9 18.69 -9.78 -1.10
N VAL A 10 19.44 -8.98 -0.35
CA VAL A 10 19.49 -7.52 -0.54
C VAL A 10 20.19 -7.15 -1.85
N LEU A 11 21.30 -7.82 -2.18
CA LEU A 11 22.04 -7.58 -3.42
C LEU A 11 21.23 -7.97 -4.67
N ASN A 12 20.47 -9.06 -4.63
CA ASN A 12 19.63 -9.47 -5.77
C ASN A 12 18.45 -8.49 -6.01
N MET A 13 17.97 -7.81 -4.96
CA MET A 13 16.89 -6.82 -5.08
C MET A 13 17.41 -5.48 -5.63
N GLN A 14 18.62 -5.06 -5.25
CA GLN A 14 19.28 -3.86 -5.79
C GLN A 14 19.65 -4.00 -7.28
N VAL A 15 20.03 -5.21 -7.72
CA VAL A 15 20.30 -5.51 -9.13
C VAL A 15 19.00 -5.51 -9.96
N TYR A 16 17.86 -5.88 -9.37
CA TYR A 16 16.55 -5.76 -10.01
C TYR A 16 16.14 -4.29 -10.23
N CYS A 17 16.35 -3.44 -9.22
CA CYS A 17 16.07 -2.00 -9.30
C CYS A 17 16.89 -1.31 -10.42
N ASN A 18 18.16 -1.68 -10.57
CA ASN A 18 19.02 -1.15 -11.63
C ASN A 18 18.71 -1.67 -13.05
N ARG A 19 18.01 -2.81 -13.18
CA ARG A 19 17.55 -3.30 -14.49
C ARG A 19 16.24 -2.66 -14.94
N ILE A 20 15.38 -2.22 -14.01
CA ILE A 20 14.13 -1.52 -14.34
C ILE A 20 14.43 -0.09 -14.84
N LEU A 21 15.43 0.58 -14.27
CA LEU A 21 15.85 1.93 -14.69
C LEU A 21 16.47 2.00 -16.10
N LYS A 22 16.95 0.88 -16.68
CA LYS A 22 17.54 0.87 -18.03
C LYS A 22 16.57 0.60 -19.19
N ARG A 23 15.26 0.49 -18.93
CA ARG A 23 14.22 0.49 -19.97
C ARG A 23 13.51 1.83 -20.14
N ILE A 24 14.10 2.90 -19.61
CA ILE A 24 13.77 4.29 -19.96
C ILE A 24 14.35 4.56 -21.37
N LEU A 25 13.64 4.11 -22.40
CA LEU A 25 13.81 4.59 -23.76
C LEU A 25 12.44 4.52 -24.43
N ILE A 26 11.81 5.70 -24.44
CA ILE A 26 10.86 6.21 -25.43
C ILE A 26 9.98 5.14 -26.10
N ILE A 27 8.70 5.12 -25.74
CA ILE A 27 7.66 4.54 -26.61
C ILE A 27 7.03 5.71 -27.38
N PRO A 28 7.37 5.94 -28.65
CA PRO A 28 6.50 6.68 -29.55
C PRO A 28 5.69 5.64 -30.32
N HIS A 29 4.41 5.48 -30.01
CA HIS A 29 3.50 5.00 -31.04
C HIS A 29 2.11 5.58 -30.83
N LEU A 30 1.74 6.41 -31.80
CA LEU A 30 0.42 6.94 -32.06
C LEU A 30 -0.54 5.77 -32.30
N ASP A 31 -1.63 5.71 -31.54
CA ASP A 31 -2.87 5.06 -31.99
C ASP A 31 -4.04 5.96 -31.62
N VAL A 32 -4.81 6.29 -32.64
CA VAL A 32 -5.99 7.16 -32.62
C VAL A 32 -7.12 6.39 -31.94
N GLY A 33 -7.40 6.75 -30.69
CA GLY A 33 -8.54 6.24 -29.94
C GLY A 33 -8.41 6.61 -28.46
N ASN A 34 -8.91 7.79 -28.09
CA ASN A 34 -9.11 8.33 -26.72
C ASN A 34 -8.56 7.45 -25.57
N LYS A 35 -7.24 7.39 -25.43
CA LYS A 35 -6.59 6.73 -24.30
C LYS A 35 -6.15 7.81 -23.35
N VAL A 36 -6.81 7.91 -22.21
CA VAL A 36 -6.49 8.92 -21.21
C VAL A 36 -5.11 8.60 -20.63
N THR A 37 -4.19 9.57 -20.70
CA THR A 37 -2.81 9.38 -20.26
C THR A 37 -2.69 9.80 -18.80
N ILE A 38 -2.47 8.82 -17.91
CA ILE A 38 -2.13 9.12 -16.51
C ILE A 38 -0.71 9.68 -16.49
N VAL A 39 -0.54 10.85 -15.88
CA VAL A 39 0.79 11.39 -15.60
C VAL A 39 1.33 10.61 -14.41
N TYR A 40 2.37 9.79 -14.63
CA TYR A 40 3.01 8.89 -13.65
C TYR A 40 2.19 7.64 -13.25
N PRO A 41 1.85 6.74 -14.19
CA PRO A 41 1.10 5.51 -13.89
C PRO A 41 1.82 4.60 -12.88
N GLU A 42 3.14 4.67 -12.80
CA GLU A 42 3.94 3.91 -11.85
C GLU A 42 3.72 4.37 -10.40
N ARG A 43 3.47 5.66 -10.16
CA ARG A 43 3.20 6.20 -8.81
C ARG A 43 1.88 5.72 -8.26
N LEU A 44 0.92 5.34 -9.12
CA LEU A 44 -0.33 4.73 -8.67
C LEU A 44 -0.11 3.40 -7.96
N LEU A 45 0.94 2.65 -8.29
CA LEU A 45 1.26 1.40 -7.59
C LEU A 45 1.58 1.66 -6.12
N GLY A 46 2.41 2.67 -5.85
CA GLY A 46 2.72 3.11 -4.49
C GLY A 46 1.55 3.78 -3.79
N GLU A 47 0.74 4.55 -4.51
CA GLU A 47 -0.47 5.16 -3.95
C GLU A 47 -1.48 4.12 -3.45
N ILE A 48 -1.72 3.04 -4.22
CA ILE A 48 -2.62 1.96 -3.81
C ILE A 48 -2.16 1.32 -2.50
N ALA A 49 -0.87 1.01 -2.39
CA ALA A 49 -0.29 0.44 -1.18
C ALA A 49 -0.39 1.43 0.00
N PHE A 50 -0.05 2.69 -0.22
CA PHE A 50 -0.10 3.74 0.80
C PHE A 50 -1.52 3.93 1.36
N GLN A 51 -2.51 4.01 0.50
CA GLN A 51 -3.90 4.23 0.89
C GLN A 51 -4.46 3.05 1.68
N LEU A 52 -4.12 1.82 1.29
CA LEU A 52 -4.48 0.63 2.07
C LEU A 52 -3.87 0.67 3.47
N ASP A 53 -2.56 0.92 3.56
CA ASP A 53 -1.82 0.99 4.82
C ASP A 53 -2.44 2.01 5.78
N ARG A 54 -2.74 3.22 5.28
CA ARG A 54 -3.35 4.29 6.06
C ARG A 54 -4.73 3.91 6.59
N ARG A 55 -5.55 3.21 5.79
CA ARG A 55 -6.87 2.76 6.23
C ARG A 55 -6.80 1.67 7.27
N ILE A 56 -5.89 0.70 7.11
CA ILE A 56 -5.69 -0.36 8.11
C ILE A 56 -5.24 0.28 9.43
N LEU A 57 -4.26 1.18 9.39
CA LEU A 57 -3.80 1.90 10.58
C LEU A 57 -4.91 2.72 11.23
N ALA A 58 -5.69 3.48 10.45
CA ALA A 58 -6.80 4.27 10.96
C ALA A 58 -7.92 3.39 11.57
N HIS A 59 -8.19 2.24 10.98
CA HIS A 59 -9.15 1.27 11.50
C HIS A 59 -8.67 0.71 12.85
N VAL A 60 -7.40 0.34 12.96
CA VAL A 60 -6.85 -0.22 14.20
C VAL A 60 -6.71 0.85 15.27
N PHE A 61 -6.30 2.08 14.95
CA PHE A 61 -5.96 3.12 15.93
C PHE A 61 -6.95 4.29 15.95
N GLN A 62 -8.26 4.02 15.94
CA GLN A 62 -9.31 5.06 15.92
C GLN A 62 -9.19 6.13 17.02
N GLY A 63 -8.66 5.77 18.19
CA GLY A 63 -8.45 6.71 19.30
C GLY A 63 -7.23 7.63 19.16
N GLN A 64 -6.38 7.41 18.15
CA GLN A 64 -5.14 8.17 17.96
C GLN A 64 -5.35 9.30 16.95
N LYS A 65 -5.11 10.54 17.39
CA LYS A 65 -5.23 11.74 16.53
C LYS A 65 -4.15 11.79 15.44
N ARG A 66 -2.97 11.22 15.70
CA ARG A 66 -1.82 11.24 14.80
C ARG A 66 -1.12 9.89 14.84
N LEU A 67 -0.71 9.40 13.67
CA LEU A 67 -0.10 8.09 13.48
C LEU A 67 1.35 8.21 12.98
N TYR A 68 2.12 9.17 13.52
CA TYR A 68 3.50 9.38 13.08
C TYR A 68 4.41 8.21 13.47
N GLY A 69 5.16 7.69 12.48
CA GLY A 69 6.00 6.52 12.66
C GLY A 69 5.24 5.21 12.84
N PHE A 70 3.93 5.19 12.61
CA PHE A 70 3.13 3.97 12.53
C PHE A 70 3.24 3.43 11.11
N THR A 71 3.61 2.17 10.99
CA THR A 71 3.65 1.42 9.74
C THR A 71 2.98 0.07 9.97
N LEU A 72 2.49 -0.59 8.93
CA LEU A 72 1.95 -1.93 9.11
C LEU A 72 2.99 -2.93 9.62
N PRO A 73 4.27 -2.90 9.17
CA PRO A 73 5.30 -3.76 9.75
C PRO A 73 5.48 -3.63 11.27
N ASN A 74 5.29 -2.43 11.84
CA ASN A 74 5.48 -2.18 13.27
C ASN A 74 4.18 -2.16 14.09
N ILE A 75 3.06 -2.60 13.51
CA ILE A 75 1.73 -2.40 14.10
C ILE A 75 1.57 -3.05 15.49
N GLN A 76 2.17 -4.22 15.71
CA GLN A 76 2.11 -4.91 17.01
C GLN A 76 2.85 -4.12 18.09
N ASP A 77 4.04 -3.59 17.77
CA ASP A 77 4.79 -2.73 18.67
C ASP A 77 4.00 -1.46 18.98
N LYS A 78 3.31 -0.90 17.98
CA LYS A 78 2.45 0.27 18.15
C LYS A 78 1.24 0.00 19.03
N ILE A 79 0.61 -1.18 18.92
CA ILE A 79 -0.48 -1.59 19.84
C ILE A 79 0.02 -1.61 21.30
N ILE A 80 1.20 -2.19 21.55
CA ILE A 80 1.81 -2.20 22.89
C ILE A 80 2.13 -0.77 23.34
N GLN A 81 2.75 0.03 22.47
CA GLN A 81 3.14 1.41 22.78
C GLN A 81 1.94 2.27 23.18
N VAL A 82 0.85 2.28 22.39
CA VAL A 82 -0.31 3.13 22.68
C VAL A 82 -1.17 2.61 23.83
N SER A 83 -1.05 1.33 24.17
CA SER A 83 -1.70 0.75 25.35
C SER A 83 -0.87 0.92 26.62
N THR A 84 0.36 1.44 26.53
CA THR A 84 1.21 1.69 27.69
C THR A 84 0.96 3.10 28.24
N GLN A 85 0.63 3.18 29.52
CA GLN A 85 0.42 4.46 30.20
C GLN A 85 1.74 5.23 30.31
N PRO A 86 1.82 6.49 29.81
CA PRO A 86 3.10 7.22 29.77
C PRO A 86 3.72 7.48 31.15
N LEU A 87 2.88 7.68 32.18
CA LEU A 87 3.35 8.05 33.52
C LEU A 87 3.76 6.84 34.37
N THR A 88 3.13 5.68 34.17
CA THR A 88 3.33 4.50 35.02
C THR A 88 4.13 3.41 34.31
N GLY A 89 4.28 3.48 32.99
CA GLY A 89 4.85 2.41 32.17
C GLY A 89 4.02 1.12 32.16
N ARG A 90 2.84 1.11 32.78
CA ARG A 90 1.98 -0.06 32.84
C ARG A 90 1.13 -0.17 31.59
N VAL A 91 1.02 -1.39 31.07
CA VAL A 91 0.15 -1.70 29.93
C VAL A 91 -1.30 -1.81 30.40
N ASP A 92 -2.18 -1.06 29.77
CA ASP A 92 -3.62 -1.29 29.82
C ASP A 92 -3.95 -2.56 29.03
N GLY A 93 -4.11 -3.67 29.75
CA GLY A 93 -4.38 -4.98 29.15
C GLY A 93 -5.70 -5.04 28.39
N GLY A 94 -6.73 -4.33 28.87
CA GLY A 94 -8.04 -4.31 28.22
C GLY A 94 -7.99 -3.55 26.90
N TYR A 95 -7.38 -2.36 26.91
CA TYR A 95 -7.20 -1.58 25.69
C TYR A 95 -6.26 -2.26 24.69
N ARG A 96 -5.16 -2.88 25.15
CA ARG A 96 -4.28 -3.69 24.30
C ARG A 96 -5.04 -4.81 23.62
N LEU A 97 -5.79 -5.61 24.39
CA LEU A 97 -6.57 -6.72 23.86
C LEU A 97 -7.57 -6.25 22.81
N HIS A 98 -8.24 -5.12 23.08
CA HIS A 98 -9.20 -4.54 22.15
C HIS A 98 -8.56 -4.14 20.81
N LEU A 99 -7.40 -3.50 20.81
CA LEU A 99 -6.68 -3.14 19.59
C LEU A 99 -6.16 -4.38 18.84
N SER A 100 -5.64 -5.37 19.57
CA SER A 100 -5.20 -6.64 18.99
C SER A 100 -6.35 -7.40 18.33
N GLN A 101 -7.52 -7.46 18.97
CA GLN A 101 -8.70 -8.12 18.41
C GLN A 101 -9.16 -7.41 17.15
N ARG A 102 -9.25 -6.08 17.18
CA ARG A 102 -9.65 -5.28 16.02
C ARG A 102 -8.71 -5.49 14.82
N TYR A 103 -7.41 -5.57 15.07
CA TYR A 103 -6.44 -5.90 14.03
C TYR A 103 -6.65 -7.33 13.51
N ALA A 104 -6.83 -8.32 14.39
CA ALA A 104 -7.07 -9.70 14.00
C ALA A 104 -8.33 -9.86 13.14
N ASP A 105 -9.46 -9.29 13.57
CA ASP A 105 -10.74 -9.33 12.85
C ASP A 105 -10.62 -8.70 11.44
N LEU A 106 -9.90 -7.58 11.35
CA LEU A 106 -9.62 -6.95 10.07
C LEU A 106 -8.75 -7.83 9.18
N MET A 107 -7.66 -8.41 9.72
CA MET A 107 -6.79 -9.30 8.94
C MET A 107 -7.52 -10.55 8.46
N ASP A 108 -8.42 -11.13 9.26
CA ASP A 108 -9.26 -12.26 8.85
C ASP A 108 -10.21 -11.88 7.70
N SER A 109 -10.73 -10.66 7.71
CA SER A 109 -11.53 -10.12 6.61
C SER A 109 -10.68 -9.96 5.34
N LEU A 110 -9.49 -9.34 5.45
CA LEU A 110 -8.61 -9.10 4.31
C LEU A 110 -8.02 -10.40 3.72
N LYS A 111 -7.85 -11.42 4.55
CA LYS A 111 -7.37 -12.76 4.13
C LYS A 111 -8.28 -13.41 3.10
N GLN A 112 -9.58 -13.11 3.12
CA GLN A 112 -10.54 -13.59 2.11
C GLN A 112 -10.21 -13.08 0.68
N PHE A 113 -9.46 -11.97 0.59
CA PHE A 113 -8.97 -11.40 -0.67
C PHE A 113 -7.52 -11.80 -0.97
N GLY A 114 -6.93 -12.71 -0.18
CA GLY A 114 -5.55 -13.17 -0.33
C GLY A 114 -4.51 -12.35 0.43
N TYR A 115 -4.92 -11.36 1.24
CA TYR A 115 -3.99 -10.61 2.07
C TYR A 115 -3.31 -11.52 3.09
N SER A 116 -2.03 -11.27 3.31
CA SER A 116 -1.19 -12.01 4.26
C SER A 116 -0.51 -11.02 5.20
N PRO A 117 -0.81 -11.05 6.51
CA PRO A 117 -0.25 -10.11 7.49
C PRO A 117 1.25 -10.29 7.73
N THR A 118 1.86 -11.35 7.19
CA THR A 118 3.32 -11.58 7.29
C THR A 118 4.08 -11.11 6.06
N LEU A 119 3.42 -11.01 4.91
CA LEU A 119 4.03 -10.64 3.63
C LEU A 119 3.68 -9.21 3.21
N HIS A 120 2.38 -8.90 3.19
CA HIS A 120 1.88 -7.70 2.55
C HIS A 120 2.22 -6.39 3.26
N PRO A 121 2.39 -6.34 4.60
CA PRO A 121 2.93 -5.15 5.25
C PRO A 121 4.31 -4.73 4.72
N THR A 122 5.25 -5.66 4.65
CA THR A 122 6.61 -5.40 4.14
C THR A 122 6.61 -5.15 2.64
N PHE A 123 5.76 -5.87 1.89
CA PHE A 123 5.59 -5.65 0.47
C PHE A 123 5.01 -4.24 0.17
N GLY A 124 3.99 -3.80 0.90
CA GLY A 124 3.40 -2.47 0.75
C GLY A 124 4.43 -1.37 0.99
N GLU A 125 5.20 -1.46 2.07
CA GLU A 125 6.32 -0.55 2.36
C GLU A 125 7.35 -0.55 1.22
N PHE A 126 7.70 -1.73 0.68
CA PHE A 126 8.60 -1.84 -0.47
C PHE A 126 8.04 -1.14 -1.73
N ILE A 127 6.76 -1.33 -2.03
CA ILE A 127 6.11 -0.72 -3.20
C ILE A 127 6.08 0.81 -3.05
N ILE A 128 5.69 1.33 -1.88
CA ILE A 128 5.68 2.76 -1.57
C ILE A 128 7.08 3.36 -1.76
N ASN A 129 8.11 2.72 -1.20
CA ASN A 129 9.48 3.21 -1.30
C ASN A 129 10.06 3.11 -2.71
N SER A 130 9.59 2.16 -3.52
CA SER A 130 10.11 1.92 -4.87
C SER A 130 9.44 2.79 -5.93
N TYR A 131 8.13 3.00 -5.81
CA TYR A 131 7.32 3.69 -6.82
C TYR A 131 6.89 5.10 -6.38
N GLY A 132 7.03 5.43 -5.10
CA GLY A 132 6.57 6.69 -4.54
C GLY A 132 5.06 6.78 -4.41
N ILE A 133 4.60 7.87 -3.81
CA ILE A 133 3.16 8.19 -3.67
C ILE A 133 2.80 9.40 -4.55
N LEU A 134 1.51 9.63 -4.72
CA LEU A 134 0.99 10.84 -5.33
C LEU A 134 0.86 11.91 -4.24
N THR A 135 1.60 13.01 -4.39
CA THR A 135 1.55 14.15 -3.46
C THR A 135 0.39 15.09 -3.76
N GLU A 136 -0.14 15.04 -4.98
CA GLU A 136 -1.23 15.87 -5.48
C GLU A 136 -2.14 15.03 -6.34
N ARG A 137 -3.42 15.44 -6.44
CA ARG A 137 -4.35 14.83 -7.38
C ARG A 137 -3.78 14.94 -8.79
N PRO A 138 -3.64 13.84 -9.55
CA PRO A 138 -3.15 13.90 -10.92
C PRO A 138 -4.00 14.88 -11.72
N ALA A 139 -3.39 15.96 -12.19
CA ALA A 139 -4.05 16.88 -13.09
C ALA A 139 -4.22 16.18 -14.44
N SER A 140 -5.47 15.92 -14.83
CA SER A 140 -5.84 15.38 -16.13
C SER A 140 -5.37 16.37 -17.22
N GLN A 141 -4.39 16.00 -18.06
CA GLN A 141 -3.91 16.87 -19.16
C GLN A 141 -4.92 17.00 -20.31
N THR A 142 -6.03 16.26 -20.24
CA THR A 142 -7.16 16.32 -21.17
C THR A 142 -8.45 16.41 -20.37
N SER A 143 -9.47 17.05 -20.93
CA SER A 143 -10.75 17.43 -20.31
C SER A 143 -11.66 16.26 -19.87
N GLN A 144 -11.11 15.07 -19.70
CA GLN A 144 -11.75 13.91 -19.10
C GLN A 144 -10.99 13.56 -17.84
N ASP A 145 -11.58 13.89 -16.68
CA ASP A 145 -11.07 13.42 -15.40
C ASP A 145 -11.08 11.89 -15.40
N ILE A 146 -9.89 11.29 -15.32
CA ILE A 146 -9.76 9.87 -15.08
C ILE A 146 -10.40 9.61 -13.72
N ASP A 147 -11.46 8.80 -13.70
CA ASP A 147 -12.07 8.42 -12.44
C ASP A 147 -11.19 7.37 -11.76
N LEU A 148 -10.20 7.86 -11.01
CA LEU A 148 -9.37 7.04 -10.12
C LEU A 148 -10.19 6.39 -8.98
N SER A 149 -11.50 6.65 -8.92
CA SER A 149 -12.44 5.93 -8.06
C SER A 149 -12.88 4.60 -8.66
N ASP A 150 -12.61 4.34 -9.95
CA ASP A 150 -12.96 3.08 -10.62
C ASP A 150 -11.88 2.00 -10.41
N PRO A 151 -12.19 0.89 -9.72
CA PRO A 151 -11.28 -0.23 -9.55
C PRO A 151 -10.80 -0.86 -10.87
N ASP A 152 -11.60 -0.83 -11.93
CA ASP A 152 -11.24 -1.46 -13.20
C ASP A 152 -10.16 -0.66 -13.95
N VAL A 153 -10.21 0.66 -13.86
CA VAL A 153 -9.14 1.54 -14.33
C VAL A 153 -7.83 1.23 -13.59
N LEU A 154 -7.87 1.11 -12.26
CA LEU A 154 -6.69 0.79 -11.45
C LEU A 154 -6.13 -0.60 -11.77
N ARG A 155 -6.98 -1.59 -12.04
CA ARG A 155 -6.55 -2.92 -12.52
C ARG A 155 -5.82 -2.84 -13.85
N GLN A 156 -6.32 -2.04 -14.78
CA GLN A 156 -5.66 -1.85 -16.08
C GLN A 156 -4.29 -1.17 -15.93
N VAL A 157 -4.16 -0.21 -15.01
CA VAL A 157 -2.87 0.42 -14.69
C VAL A 157 -1.89 -0.60 -14.11
N ILE A 158 -2.32 -1.40 -13.14
CA ILE A 158 -1.49 -2.46 -12.56
C ILE A 158 -1.03 -3.44 -13.66
N ASN A 159 -1.94 -3.92 -14.51
CA ASN A 159 -1.62 -4.87 -15.58
C ASN A 159 -0.65 -4.31 -16.63
N SER A 160 -0.69 -2.99 -16.88
CA SER A 160 0.17 -2.35 -17.89
C SER A 160 1.52 -1.87 -17.34
N THR A 161 1.61 -1.61 -16.04
CA THR A 161 2.78 -0.93 -15.42
C THR A 161 3.57 -1.82 -14.47
N ALA A 162 2.91 -2.76 -13.79
CA ALA A 162 3.57 -3.58 -12.78
C ALA A 162 4.50 -4.64 -13.41
N PRO A 163 5.70 -4.87 -12.84
CA PRO A 163 6.49 -6.06 -13.16
C PRO A 163 5.69 -7.32 -12.86
N GLU A 164 5.79 -8.33 -13.73
CA GLU A 164 5.06 -9.61 -13.63
C GLU A 164 5.18 -10.26 -12.24
N LYS A 165 6.35 -10.14 -11.61
CA LYS A 165 6.63 -10.69 -10.27
C LYS A 165 5.85 -10.03 -9.14
N LEU A 166 5.43 -8.78 -9.32
CA LEU A 166 4.73 -7.98 -8.30
C LEU A 166 3.21 -7.93 -8.57
N LEU A 167 2.80 -8.36 -9.76
CA LEU A 167 1.44 -8.19 -10.28
C LEU A 167 0.37 -8.78 -9.36
N LYS A 168 0.57 -10.04 -8.94
CA LYS A 168 -0.38 -10.75 -8.08
C LYS A 168 -0.60 -10.02 -6.76
N ASP A 169 0.48 -9.68 -6.07
CA ASP A 169 0.40 -9.04 -4.75
C ASP A 169 -0.17 -7.61 -4.85
N LEU A 170 0.14 -6.87 -5.92
CA LEU A 170 -0.50 -5.56 -6.19
C LEU A 170 -2.01 -5.66 -6.41
N LEU A 171 -2.48 -6.67 -7.15
CA LEU A 171 -3.92 -6.90 -7.34
C LEU A 171 -4.62 -7.29 -6.02
N ILE A 172 -3.92 -8.00 -5.12
CA ILE A 172 -4.40 -8.28 -3.77
C ILE A 172 -4.53 -6.97 -2.98
N LEU A 173 -3.51 -6.10 -2.98
CA LEU A 173 -3.58 -4.79 -2.30
C LEU A 173 -4.75 -3.95 -2.81
N LEU A 174 -4.96 -3.89 -4.14
CA LEU A 174 -6.09 -3.17 -4.73
C LEU A 174 -7.43 -3.76 -4.27
N SER A 175 -7.58 -5.09 -4.27
CA SER A 175 -8.81 -5.75 -3.83
C SER A 175 -9.11 -5.44 -2.35
N CYS A 176 -8.08 -5.44 -1.50
CA CYS A 176 -8.18 -5.05 -0.10
C CYS A 176 -8.55 -3.57 0.07
N LEU A 177 -7.97 -2.68 -0.74
CA LEU A 177 -8.29 -1.25 -0.73
C LEU A 177 -9.77 -1.02 -1.11
N CYS A 178 -10.26 -1.72 -2.14
CA CYS A 178 -11.67 -1.65 -2.54
C CYS A 178 -12.61 -2.13 -1.44
N TYR A 179 -12.27 -3.23 -0.76
CA TYR A 179 -13.02 -3.71 0.39
C TYR A 179 -13.05 -2.65 1.52
N MET A 180 -11.89 -2.09 1.86
CA MET A 180 -11.79 -1.05 2.90
C MET A 180 -12.59 0.20 2.54
N ALA A 181 -12.53 0.64 1.29
CA ALA A 181 -13.28 1.79 0.77
C ALA A 181 -14.79 1.59 0.82
N LYS A 182 -15.25 0.39 0.49
CA LYS A 182 -16.66 0.05 0.66
C LYS A 182 -17.08 0.03 2.13
N ASN A 183 -16.21 -0.48 3.01
CA ASN A 183 -16.51 -0.63 4.44
C ASN A 183 -16.48 0.69 5.21
N ASP A 184 -15.60 1.63 4.85
CA ASP A 184 -15.49 2.95 5.49
C ASP A 184 -16.26 4.07 4.78
N GLY A 185 -16.80 3.80 3.58
CA GLY A 185 -17.58 4.74 2.78
C GLY A 185 -16.75 5.87 2.16
N LYS A 186 -15.42 5.73 2.08
CA LYS A 186 -14.50 6.77 1.56
C LYS A 186 -14.06 6.46 0.12
N PRO A 187 -13.79 7.48 -0.71
CA PRO A 187 -13.24 7.28 -2.07
C PRO A 187 -11.91 6.54 -2.00
N LEU A 188 -11.55 5.75 -3.02
CA LEU A 188 -10.33 4.90 -3.03
C LEU A 188 -9.05 5.68 -2.67
N PHE A 189 -8.92 6.89 -3.22
CA PHE A 189 -7.85 7.82 -2.88
C PHE A 189 -8.39 9.03 -2.13
N TYR A 190 -7.75 9.34 -1.01
CA TYR A 190 -8.02 10.52 -0.21
C TYR A 190 -6.72 11.33 -0.10
N TRP A 191 -6.80 12.61 -0.44
CA TRP A 191 -5.68 13.56 -0.51
C TRP A 191 -5.43 14.23 0.85
#